data_AF-A0A1B6J2T6-F1
#
_entry.id   AF-A0A1B6J2T6-F1
#
_cell.length_a   1.000
_cell.length_b   1.000
_cell.length_c   1.000
_cell.angle_alpha   90.00
_cell.angle_beta   90.00
_cell.angle_gamma   90.00
#
_symmetry.space_group_name_H-M   'P 1'
#
loop_
_entity.id
_entity.type
_entity.pdbx_description
1 polymer ?
#
loop_
_entity_poly.entity_id
_entity_poly.type
_entity_poly.pdbx_seq_one_letter_code
_entity_poly.pdbx_strand_id
1 'polypeptide(L)'
;LPAFVIDDGSQPKVELMAKDRNVIAATFTHFLLKNIGGSETFKDKQAFFYHEVRRFHHKHYHEKLAMRVNRDKLLESSLKATKGFSVSDWCRNFEITFQGEQGVDWGGLRREWFQLVCAALFDPKNQLFKGFSDNQQALVHPNAKRPPTLKLKH
;
A
#
# COMPACT_ATOMS: atom_id res chain seq x y z
N LEU A 1 14.65 23.95 -29.97
CA LEU A 1 13.23 23.64 -29.67
C LEU A 1 13.02 23.83 -28.18
N PRO A 2 11.86 24.35 -27.72
CA PRO A 2 11.55 24.38 -26.29
C PRO A 2 11.68 22.99 -25.66
N ALA A 3 12.27 22.91 -24.46
CA ALA A 3 12.51 21.67 -23.74
C ALA A 3 11.72 21.60 -22.43
N PHE A 4 11.39 20.38 -21.99
CA PHE A 4 10.86 20.10 -20.65
C PHE A 4 11.44 18.80 -20.12
N VAL A 5 11.50 18.70 -18.79
CA VAL A 5 12.07 17.55 -18.09
C VAL A 5 10.95 16.79 -17.41
N ILE A 6 10.93 15.47 -17.60
CA ILE A 6 10.10 14.54 -16.85
C ILE A 6 10.95 13.97 -15.72
N ASP A 7 10.48 14.16 -14.49
CA ASP A 7 11.10 13.68 -13.26
C ASP A 7 10.03 12.99 -12.43
N ASP A 8 10.14 11.67 -12.29
CA ASP A 8 9.26 10.84 -11.48
C ASP A 8 9.90 10.45 -10.13
N GLY A 9 11.09 10.99 -9.83
CA GLY A 9 11.88 10.68 -8.64
C GLY A 9 12.37 9.23 -8.52
N SER A 10 12.15 8.40 -9.55
CA SER A 10 12.41 6.96 -9.53
C SER A 10 13.48 6.54 -10.56
N GLN A 11 13.56 7.25 -11.68
CA GLN A 11 14.52 6.99 -12.75
C GLN A 11 15.29 8.26 -13.17
N PRO A 12 16.38 8.16 -13.96
CA PRO A 12 17.06 9.32 -14.48
C PRO A 12 16.11 10.25 -15.23
N LYS A 13 16.27 11.56 -15.03
CA LYS A 13 15.43 12.59 -15.64
C LYS A 13 15.46 12.48 -17.16
N VAL A 14 14.29 12.53 -17.79
CA VAL A 14 14.16 12.47 -19.25
C VAL A 14 13.91 13.88 -19.77
N GLU A 15 14.77 14.37 -20.66
CA GLU A 15 14.59 15.65 -21.33
C GLU A 15 13.94 15.43 -22.70
N LEU A 16 12.86 16.18 -22.97
CA LEU A 16 12.12 16.14 -24.22
C LEU A 16 12.09 17.53 -24.87
N MET A 17 12.38 17.58 -26.17
CA MET A 17 12.38 18.81 -26.96
C MET A 17 11.27 18.78 -28.00
N ALA A 18 10.36 19.75 -27.99
CA ALA A 18 9.22 19.80 -28.91
C ALA A 18 8.83 21.24 -29.28
N LYS A 19 8.36 21.47 -30.50
CA LYS A 19 7.82 22.78 -30.93
C LYS A 19 6.62 23.18 -30.06
N ASP A 20 5.72 22.22 -29.81
CA ASP A 20 4.48 22.43 -29.06
C ASP A 20 4.61 22.12 -27.56
N ARG A 21 5.80 22.29 -26.98
CA ARG A 21 6.09 21.96 -25.57
C ARG A 21 5.02 22.48 -24.61
N ASN A 22 4.59 23.73 -24.78
CA ASN A 22 3.62 24.35 -23.86
C ASN A 22 2.24 23.69 -23.96
N VAL A 23 1.84 23.26 -25.15
CA VAL A 23 0.58 22.53 -25.36
C VAL A 23 0.66 21.16 -24.69
N ILE A 24 1.78 20.45 -24.85
CA ILE A 24 2.02 19.14 -24.20
C ILE A 24 1.94 19.30 -22.68
N ALA A 25 2.66 20.27 -22.11
CA ALA A 25 2.66 20.52 -20.68
C ALA A 25 1.25 20.88 -20.15
N ALA A 26 0.54 21.80 -20.81
CA ALA A 26 -0.82 22.18 -20.42
C ALA A 26 -1.80 21.00 -20.50
N THR A 27 -1.72 20.18 -21.55
CA THR A 27 -2.57 18.98 -21.73
C THR A 27 -2.30 17.96 -20.63
N PHE A 28 -1.02 17.72 -20.31
CA PHE A 28 -0.64 16.81 -19.23
C PHE A 28 -1.11 17.30 -17.87
N THR A 29 -0.90 18.57 -17.53
CA THR A 29 -1.40 19.18 -16.28
C THR A 29 -2.92 19.08 -16.18
N HIS A 30 -3.64 19.39 -17.26
CA HIS A 30 -5.09 19.26 -17.29
C HIS A 30 -5.55 17.81 -17.08
N PHE A 31 -4.89 16.86 -17.74
CA PHE A 31 -5.15 15.43 -17.57
C PHE A 31 -4.89 14.98 -16.12
N LEU A 32 -3.76 15.35 -15.52
CA LEU A 32 -3.45 15.03 -14.13
C LEU A 32 -4.48 15.60 -13.17
N LEU A 33 -4.82 16.89 -13.30
CA LEU A 33 -5.83 17.55 -12.47
C LEU A 33 -7.16 16.80 -12.56
N LYS A 34 -7.61 16.45 -13.76
CA LYS A 34 -8.86 15.69 -13.95
C LYS A 34 -8.82 14.32 -13.27
N ASN A 35 -7.69 13.63 -13.28
CA ASN A 35 -7.54 12.30 -12.69
C ASN A 35 -7.32 12.29 -11.18
N ILE A 36 -7.06 13.45 -10.55
CA ILE A 36 -6.93 13.58 -9.09
C ILE A 36 -8.13 14.31 -8.45
N GLY A 37 -9.24 14.42 -9.18
CA GLY A 37 -10.48 15.04 -8.69
C GLY A 37 -10.64 16.52 -8.99
N GLY A 38 -9.81 17.07 -9.88
CA GLY A 38 -9.91 18.45 -10.35
C GLY A 38 -9.43 19.50 -9.35
N SER A 39 -8.87 19.09 -8.21
CA SER A 39 -8.43 19.98 -7.14
C SER A 39 -6.96 19.77 -6.81
N GLU A 40 -6.31 20.85 -6.36
CA GLU A 40 -4.93 20.84 -5.89
C GLU A 40 -4.83 20.52 -4.40
N THR A 41 -5.91 20.68 -3.63
CA THR A 41 -5.88 20.48 -2.17
C THR A 41 -5.79 19.00 -1.82
N PHE A 42 -5.05 18.68 -0.75
CA PHE A 42 -4.95 17.30 -0.27
C PHE A 42 -6.32 16.72 0.13
N LYS A 43 -7.18 17.53 0.76
CA LYS A 43 -8.50 17.11 1.23
C LYS A 43 -9.42 16.67 0.08
N ASP A 44 -9.44 17.44 -1.01
CA ASP A 44 -10.29 17.12 -2.15
C ASP A 44 -9.75 15.89 -2.90
N LYS A 45 -8.42 15.78 -3.05
CA LYS A 45 -7.78 14.58 -3.60
C LYS A 45 -8.08 13.34 -2.76
N GLN A 46 -8.06 13.45 -1.43
CA GLN A 46 -8.42 12.36 -0.51
C GLN A 46 -9.89 11.96 -0.67
N ALA A 47 -10.81 12.94 -0.72
CA ALA A 47 -12.23 12.68 -0.91
C ALA A 47 -12.51 12.00 -2.26
N PHE A 48 -11.86 12.47 -3.33
CA PHE A 48 -11.91 11.87 -4.65
C PHE A 48 -11.38 10.44 -4.64
N PHE A 49 -10.19 10.21 -4.07
CA PHE A 49 -9.61 8.88 -3.94
C PHE A 49 -10.55 7.90 -3.20
N TYR A 50 -11.11 8.30 -2.06
CA TYR A 50 -12.06 7.46 -1.33
C TYR A 50 -13.34 7.19 -2.11
N HIS A 51 -13.82 8.16 -2.90
CA HIS A 51 -14.95 7.94 -3.81
C HIS A 51 -14.61 6.90 -4.87
N GLU A 52 -13.48 7.06 -5.55
CA GLU A 52 -13.02 6.16 -6.62
C GLU A 52 -12.78 4.73 -6.12
N VAL A 53 -12.15 4.56 -4.95
CA VAL A 53 -11.95 3.22 -4.35
C VAL A 53 -13.29 2.55 -4.03
N ARG A 54 -14.22 3.26 -3.40
CA ARG A 54 -15.57 2.71 -3.13
C ARG A 54 -16.31 2.35 -4.41
N ARG A 55 -16.20 3.20 -5.44
CA ARG A 55 -16.80 2.95 -6.75
C ARG A 55 -16.19 1.73 -7.43
N PHE A 56 -14.87 1.59 -7.42
CA PHE A 56 -14.18 0.45 -8.02
C PHE A 56 -14.59 -0.87 -7.36
N HIS A 57 -14.70 -0.88 -6.03
CA HIS A 57 -15.06 -2.07 -5.26
C HIS A 57 -16.57 -2.22 -4.97
N HIS A 58 -17.46 -1.48 -5.64
CA HIS A 58 -18.90 -1.48 -5.35
C HIS A 58 -19.59 -2.85 -5.46
N LYS A 59 -19.01 -3.79 -6.22
CA LYS A 59 -19.52 -5.17 -6.36
C LYS A 59 -19.02 -6.13 -5.29
N HIS A 60 -18.07 -5.71 -4.45
CA HIS A 60 -17.55 -6.54 -3.37
C HIS A 60 -18.32 -6.25 -2.09
N TYR A 61 -19.06 -7.25 -1.61
CA TYR A 61 -19.81 -7.16 -0.37
C TYR A 61 -18.87 -7.21 0.84
N HIS A 62 -19.08 -6.30 1.79
CA HIS A 62 -18.29 -6.23 3.04
C HIS A 62 -18.76 -7.24 4.09
N GLU A 63 -19.02 -8.48 3.67
CA GLU A 63 -19.37 -9.55 4.60
C GLU A 63 -18.22 -9.82 5.57
N LYS A 64 -18.57 -10.25 6.78
CA LYS A 64 -17.59 -10.60 7.82
C LYS A 64 -16.73 -11.78 7.37
N LEU A 65 -15.42 -11.71 7.58
CA LEU A 65 -14.47 -12.78 7.31
C LEU A 65 -13.64 -13.05 8.55
N ALA A 66 -13.88 -14.19 9.20
CA ALA A 66 -13.16 -14.57 10.40
C ALA A 66 -11.70 -14.94 10.06
N MET A 67 -10.76 -14.38 10.82
CA MET A 67 -9.33 -14.63 10.66
C MET A 67 -8.71 -14.95 12.02
N ARG A 68 -8.13 -16.15 12.14
CA ARG A 68 -7.46 -16.60 13.37
C ARG A 68 -5.96 -16.49 13.20
N VAL A 69 -5.33 -15.64 14.01
CA VAL A 69 -3.91 -15.33 13.94
C VAL A 69 -3.21 -15.66 15.26
N ASN A 70 -1.93 -16.00 15.21
CA ASN A 70 -1.11 -16.25 16.38
C ASN A 70 -0.18 -15.05 16.59
N ARG A 71 -0.26 -14.40 17.75
CA ARG A 71 0.51 -13.19 18.05
C ARG A 71 2.03 -13.43 17.99
N ASP A 72 2.51 -14.56 18.51
CA ASP A 72 3.94 -14.91 18.52
C ASP A 72 4.47 -15.25 17.12
N LYS A 73 3.58 -15.69 16.23
CA LYS A 73 3.87 -16.02 14.83
C LYS A 73 3.07 -15.16 13.88
N LEU A 74 3.06 -13.85 14.10
CA LEU A 74 2.11 -12.94 13.46
C LEU A 74 2.18 -12.97 11.93
N LEU A 75 3.37 -12.77 11.35
CA LEU A 75 3.54 -12.75 9.89
C LEU A 75 3.20 -14.11 9.26
N GLU A 76 3.72 -15.20 9.82
CA GLU A 76 3.50 -16.56 9.31
C GLU A 76 2.01 -16.94 9.37
N SER A 77 1.36 -16.74 10.51
CA SER A 77 -0.05 -17.08 10.69
C SER A 77 -0.98 -16.19 9.87
N SER A 78 -0.67 -14.88 9.74
CA SER A 78 -1.41 -13.96 8.89
C SER A 78 -1.27 -14.33 7.41
N LEU A 79 -0.06 -14.62 6.95
CA LEU A 79 0.18 -15.08 5.57
C LEU A 79 -0.54 -16.39 5.28
N LYS A 80 -0.51 -17.34 6.22
CA LYS A 80 -1.23 -18.61 6.09
C LYS A 80 -2.75 -18.39 5.99
N ALA A 81 -3.29 -17.48 6.80
CA ALA A 81 -4.71 -17.16 6.79
C ALA A 81 -5.15 -16.50 5.48
N THR A 82 -4.30 -15.67 4.87
CA THR A 82 -4.64 -14.89 3.67
C THR A 82 -4.14 -15.51 2.35
N LYS A 83 -3.34 -16.57 2.40
CA LYS A 83 -2.72 -17.21 1.21
C LYS A 83 -3.70 -17.54 0.09
N GLY A 84 -4.94 -17.91 0.43
CA GLY A 84 -5.98 -18.29 -0.52
C GLY A 84 -6.99 -17.19 -0.86
N PHE A 85 -6.78 -15.95 -0.39
CA PHE A 85 -7.76 -14.88 -0.56
C PHE A 85 -7.84 -14.42 -2.01
N SER A 86 -9.07 -14.36 -2.53
CA SER A 86 -9.39 -13.64 -3.75
C SER A 86 -9.40 -12.12 -3.50
N VAL A 87 -9.44 -11.32 -4.57
CA VAL A 87 -9.64 -9.86 -4.46
C VAL A 87 -10.91 -9.54 -3.66
N SER A 88 -11.98 -10.34 -3.82
CA SER A 88 -13.21 -10.14 -3.08
C SER A 88 -13.05 -10.41 -1.59
N ASP A 89 -12.24 -11.39 -1.21
CA ASP A 89 -11.95 -11.66 0.21
C ASP A 89 -11.17 -10.52 0.86
N TRP A 90 -10.23 -9.91 0.15
CA TRP A 90 -9.52 -8.71 0.63
C TRP A 90 -10.43 -7.50 0.85
N CYS A 91 -11.58 -7.45 0.18
CA CYS A 91 -12.59 -6.40 0.36
C CYS A 91 -13.56 -6.68 1.52
N ARG A 92 -13.51 -7.87 2.14
CA ARG A 92 -14.40 -8.24 3.25
C ARG A 92 -14.02 -7.56 4.56
N ASN A 93 -14.94 -7.62 5.53
CA ASN A 93 -14.70 -7.07 6.86
C ASN A 93 -14.01 -8.11 7.76
N PHE A 94 -12.72 -7.94 8.04
CA PHE A 94 -11.96 -8.90 8.85
C PHE A 94 -12.36 -8.89 10.32
N GLU A 95 -12.77 -10.05 10.82
CA GLU A 95 -12.99 -10.31 12.25
C GLU A 95 -11.79 -11.08 12.80
N ILE A 96 -10.86 -10.36 13.42
CA ILE A 96 -9.60 -10.92 13.90
C ILE A 96 -9.78 -11.59 15.26
N THR A 97 -9.30 -12.82 15.40
CA THR A 97 -9.15 -13.51 16.69
C THR A 97 -7.69 -13.89 16.90
N PHE A 98 -7.07 -13.37 17.96
CA PHE A 98 -5.77 -13.87 18.41
C PHE A 98 -5.95 -15.19 19.17
N GLN A 99 -5.19 -16.22 18.77
CA GLN A 99 -5.32 -17.57 19.33
C GLN A 99 -4.99 -17.58 20.82
N GLY A 100 -5.91 -18.11 21.64
CA GLY A 100 -5.73 -18.19 23.09
C GLY A 100 -6.03 -16.89 23.84
N GLU A 101 -6.45 -15.82 23.15
CA GLU A 101 -6.77 -14.53 23.75
C GLU A 101 -8.29 -14.29 23.73
N GLN A 102 -8.82 -13.67 24.78
CA GLN A 102 -10.20 -13.20 24.78
C GLN A 102 -10.29 -11.87 24.03
N GLY A 103 -11.12 -11.83 22.99
CA GLY A 103 -11.41 -10.62 22.24
C GLY A 103 -12.55 -9.83 22.85
N VAL A 104 -12.36 -8.52 23.09
CA VAL A 104 -13.41 -7.64 23.64
C VAL A 104 -14.24 -6.99 22.52
N ASP A 105 -13.58 -6.46 21.48
CA ASP A 105 -14.23 -5.83 20.33
C ASP A 105 -13.49 -6.14 19.02
N TRP A 106 -14.23 -6.58 18.00
CA TRP A 106 -13.73 -6.84 16.66
C TRP A 106 -13.07 -5.62 16.02
N GLY A 107 -13.59 -4.42 16.28
CA GLY A 107 -13.01 -3.17 15.76
C GLY A 107 -11.61 -2.91 16.32
N GLY A 108 -11.44 -3.07 17.63
CA GLY A 108 -10.15 -2.97 18.34
C GLY A 108 -9.13 -3.98 17.83
N LEU A 109 -9.49 -5.26 17.79
CA LEU A 109 -8.59 -6.34 17.37
C LEU A 109 -8.15 -6.19 15.91
N ARG A 110 -9.03 -5.73 15.03
CA ARG A 110 -8.69 -5.44 13.64
C ARG A 110 -7.66 -4.33 13.52
N ARG A 111 -7.84 -3.21 14.25
CA ARG A 111 -6.88 -2.10 14.26
C ARG A 111 -5.52 -2.55 14.79
N GLU A 112 -5.53 -3.30 15.88
CA GLU A 112 -4.31 -3.86 16.49
C GLU A 112 -3.58 -4.78 15.52
N TRP A 113 -4.29 -5.70 14.87
CA TRP A 113 -3.69 -6.61 13.88
C TRP A 113 -3.02 -5.85 12.73
N PHE A 114 -3.68 -4.84 12.15
CA PHE A 114 -3.07 -4.00 11.10
C PHE A 114 -1.81 -3.31 11.60
N GLN A 115 -1.84 -2.73 12.81
CA GLN A 115 -0.67 -2.09 13.40
C GLN A 115 0.50 -3.07 13.56
N LEU A 116 0.24 -4.24 14.14
CA LEU A 116 1.27 -5.24 14.41
C LEU A 116 1.84 -5.85 13.12
N VAL A 117 0.98 -6.17 12.14
CA VAL A 117 1.42 -6.73 10.85
C VAL A 117 2.25 -5.71 10.07
N CYS A 118 1.83 -4.44 10.02
CA CYS A 118 2.61 -3.38 9.39
C CYS A 118 3.97 -3.21 10.09
N ALA A 119 3.99 -3.16 11.43
CA ALA A 119 5.24 -3.07 12.18
C ALA A 119 6.17 -4.25 11.87
N ALA A 120 5.64 -5.48 11.86
CA ALA A 120 6.42 -6.67 11.56
C ALA A 120 6.90 -6.71 10.09
N LEU A 121 6.08 -6.32 9.12
CA LEU A 121 6.47 -6.28 7.71
C LEU A 121 7.67 -5.34 7.48
N PHE A 122 7.68 -4.19 8.14
CA PHE A 122 8.74 -3.19 7.99
C PHE A 122 9.86 -3.30 9.04
N ASP A 123 9.79 -4.25 9.97
CA ASP A 123 10.86 -4.52 10.93
C ASP A 123 12.10 -5.04 10.18
N PRO A 124 13.26 -4.36 10.28
CA PRO A 124 14.51 -4.81 9.67
C PRO A 124 14.92 -6.25 10.08
N LYS A 125 14.51 -6.73 11.26
CA LYS A 125 14.78 -8.10 11.73
C LYS A 125 14.16 -9.16 10.83
N ASN A 126 13.02 -8.86 10.19
CA ASN A 126 12.35 -9.78 9.28
C ASN A 126 12.95 -9.77 7.86
N GLN A 127 13.91 -8.88 7.59
CA GLN A 127 14.72 -8.85 6.36
C GLN A 127 13.93 -8.70 5.05
N LEU A 128 12.63 -8.36 5.12
CA LEU A 128 11.79 -8.03 3.96
C LEU A 128 12.10 -6.62 3.43
N PHE A 129 12.28 -5.68 4.36
CA PHE A 129 12.66 -4.29 4.12
C PHE A 129 13.94 -3.95 4.88
N LYS A 130 14.63 -2.90 4.47
CA LYS A 130 15.78 -2.35 5.19
C LYS A 130 15.78 -0.83 5.16
N GLY A 131 16.34 -0.21 6.18
CA GLY A 131 16.59 1.24 6.21
C GLY A 131 17.64 1.65 5.18
N PHE A 132 17.57 2.90 4.71
CA PHE A 132 18.67 3.50 3.95
C PHE A 132 19.92 3.76 4.81
N SER A 133 19.76 3.86 6.14
CA SER A 133 20.82 3.99 7.14
C SER A 133 20.41 3.32 8.45
N ASP A 134 21.36 3.13 9.38
CA ASP A 134 21.12 2.54 10.71
C ASP A 134 20.45 3.50 11.71
N ASN A 135 19.57 4.39 11.21
CA ASN A 135 18.77 5.30 12.02
C ASN A 135 17.33 4.79 12.10
N GLN A 136 16.71 4.83 13.29
CA GLN A 136 15.30 4.47 13.48
C GLN A 136 14.33 5.38 12.72
N GLN A 137 14.74 6.60 12.34
CA GLN A 137 13.95 7.49 11.49
C GLN A 137 14.23 7.32 9.99
N ALA A 138 15.13 6.41 9.60
CA ALA A 138 15.42 6.18 8.19
C ALA A 138 14.21 5.61 7.47
N LEU A 139 13.96 6.11 6.26
CA LEU A 139 12.98 5.50 5.36
C LEU A 139 13.40 4.05 5.04
N VAL A 140 12.39 3.19 4.88
CA VAL A 140 12.58 1.79 4.50
C VAL A 140 12.44 1.60 3.00
N HIS A 141 13.18 0.64 2.43
CA HIS A 141 12.98 0.17 1.07
C HIS A 141 13.04 -1.37 1.01
N PRO A 142 12.50 -1.99 -0.06
CA PRO A 142 12.58 -3.44 -0.23
C PRO A 142 14.02 -3.95 -0.17
N ASN A 143 14.25 -5.01 0.61
CA ASN A 143 15.58 -5.58 0.73
C ASN A 143 15.94 -6.45 -0.50
N ALA A 144 16.72 -5.88 -1.42
CA ALA A 144 17.20 -6.60 -2.61
C ALA A 144 18.08 -7.82 -2.30
N LYS A 145 18.70 -7.88 -1.10
CA LYS A 145 19.59 -8.97 -0.66
C LYS A 145 18.91 -9.92 0.33
N ARG A 146 17.59 -10.10 0.22
CA ARG A 146 16.82 -10.97 1.14
C ARG A 146 17.38 -12.41 1.19
N PRO A 147 17.41 -13.05 2.37
CA PRO A 147 17.82 -14.44 2.51
C PRO A 147 17.07 -15.38 1.55
N PRO A 148 17.73 -16.43 1.00
CA PRO A 148 17.08 -17.39 0.11
C PRO A 148 15.83 -18.05 0.70
N THR A 149 15.80 -18.23 2.02
CA THR A 149 14.66 -18.81 2.76
C THR A 149 13.39 -17.95 2.68
N LEU A 150 13.51 -16.66 2.39
CA LEU A 150 12.41 -15.71 2.19
C LEU A 150 12.09 -15.47 0.71
N LYS A 151 12.70 -16.24 -0.21
CA LYS A 151 12.31 -16.15 -1.62
C LYS A 151 10.95 -16.82 -1.79
N LEU A 152 9.96 -16.04 -2.24
CA LEU A 152 8.72 -16.58 -2.81
C LEU A 152 9.11 -17.62 -3.86
N LYS A 153 8.78 -18.89 -3.61
CA LYS A 153 8.78 -19.92 -4.65
C LYS A 153 7.65 -19.53 -5.60
N HIS A 154 8.03 -19.04 -6.79
CA HIS A 154 7.09 -18.77 -7.87
C HIS A 154 6.44 -20.08 -8.32
#